data_AF-A0A434AFI4-F1
#
_entry.id   AF-A0A434AFI4-F1
#
_cell.length_a   1.000
_cell.length_b   1.000
_cell.length_c   1.000
_cell.angle_alpha   90.00
_cell.angle_beta   90.00
_cell.angle_gamma   90.00
#
_symmetry.space_group_name_H-M   'P 1'
#
loop_
_entity.id
_entity.type
_entity.pdbx_description
1 polymer ?
#
loop_
_entity_poly.entity_id
_entity_poly.type
_entity_poly.pdbx_seq_one_letter_code
_entity_poly.pdbx_strand_id
1 'polypeptide(L)'
;MKDLSNKKKESPFKVPEDYFENLADLVQERIKTEKTSKEKKIIPMLKPYLWMAASIFGLVFIAKIILTNAVPSEFRNPKISQTEVSVKDTPNVVSNADSANSIWIKDALSDTSSDEIIEYLSDYDIDSETLLANL
;
A
#
# COMPACT_ATOMS: atom_id res chain seq x y z
N MET A 1 -64.62 -9.70 -11.55
CA MET A 1 -63.68 -8.75 -12.18
C MET A 1 -64.29 -7.36 -12.16
N LYS A 2 -63.62 -6.35 -11.62
CA LYS A 2 -64.09 -4.95 -11.66
C LYS A 2 -63.49 -4.28 -12.90
N ASP A 3 -64.35 -3.74 -13.75
CA ASP A 3 -64.04 -3.14 -15.06
C ASP A 3 -63.07 -1.96 -14.97
N LEU A 4 -61.90 -2.13 -15.59
CA LEU A 4 -60.89 -1.07 -15.80
C LEU A 4 -61.18 -0.21 -17.04
N SER A 5 -62.20 -0.56 -17.85
CA SER A 5 -62.50 0.10 -19.13
C SER A 5 -63.07 1.52 -19.01
N ASN A 6 -63.36 2.02 -17.80
CA ASN A 6 -63.92 3.36 -17.57
C ASN A 6 -63.10 4.21 -16.58
N LYS A 7 -61.79 4.00 -16.51
CA LYS A 7 -60.89 5.08 -16.05
C LYS A 7 -60.44 5.80 -17.31
N LYS A 8 -60.95 7.01 -17.51
CA LYS A 8 -60.38 7.97 -18.46
C LYS A 8 -58.86 7.86 -18.41
N LYS A 9 -58.26 7.86 -19.59
CA LYS A 9 -56.82 7.92 -19.89
C LYS A 9 -56.22 9.23 -19.37
N GLU A 10 -56.41 9.54 -18.10
CA GLU A 10 -55.79 10.67 -17.44
C GLU A 10 -54.46 10.16 -16.92
N SER A 11 -53.39 10.64 -17.55
CA SER A 11 -52.03 10.30 -17.16
C SER A 11 -51.85 10.63 -15.68
N PRO A 12 -51.61 9.64 -14.80
CA PRO A 12 -51.49 9.89 -13.36
C PRO A 12 -50.24 10.72 -13.00
N PHE A 13 -49.35 10.92 -13.97
CA PHE A 13 -48.17 11.76 -13.86
C PHE A 13 -48.34 12.97 -14.79
N LYS A 14 -48.49 14.16 -14.19
CA LYS A 14 -48.44 15.43 -14.90
C LYS A 14 -47.24 16.22 -14.37
N VAL A 15 -46.42 16.73 -15.27
CA VAL A 15 -45.32 17.64 -14.90
C VAL A 15 -45.87 19.04 -14.63
N PRO A 16 -45.21 19.84 -13.78
CA PRO A 16 -45.51 21.26 -13.66
C PRO A 16 -45.44 21.97 -15.03
N GLU A 17 -46.27 22.99 -15.21
CA GLU A 17 -46.19 23.89 -16.37
C GLU A 17 -44.76 24.50 -16.42
N ASP A 18 -44.21 24.66 -17.62
CA ASP A 18 -42.87 25.23 -17.89
C ASP A 18 -41.66 24.48 -17.26
N TYR A 19 -41.83 23.24 -16.78
CA TYR A 19 -40.73 22.44 -16.22
C TYR A 19 -39.60 22.21 -17.23
N PHE A 20 -39.96 21.81 -18.45
CA PHE A 20 -38.98 21.52 -19.50
C PHE A 20 -38.41 22.78 -20.14
N GLU A 21 -39.16 23.88 -20.15
CA GLU A 21 -38.72 25.18 -20.67
C GLU A 21 -37.56 25.74 -19.84
N ASN A 22 -37.66 25.67 -18.51
CA ASN A 22 -36.61 26.18 -17.59
C ASN A 22 -35.49 25.15 -17.31
N LEU A 23 -35.64 23.90 -17.72
CA LEU A 23 -34.68 22.83 -17.42
C LEU A 23 -33.28 23.15 -17.96
N ALA A 24 -33.20 23.65 -19.19
CA ALA A 24 -31.94 23.98 -19.83
C ALA A 24 -31.16 25.04 -19.04
N ASP A 25 -31.85 26.09 -18.60
CA ASP A 25 -31.27 27.19 -17.82
C ASP A 25 -30.82 26.71 -16.44
N LEU A 26 -31.64 25.90 -15.77
CA LEU A 26 -31.30 25.31 -14.46
C LEU A 26 -30.05 24.42 -14.56
N VAL A 27 -29.95 23.58 -15.59
CA VAL A 27 -28.78 22.73 -15.81
C VAL A 27 -27.54 23.59 -16.08
N GLN A 28 -27.66 24.64 -16.89
CA GLN A 28 -26.54 25.54 -17.19
C GLN A 28 -26.08 26.31 -15.93
N GLU A 29 -27.01 26.76 -15.10
CA GLU A 29 -26.74 27.44 -13.82
C GLU A 29 -25.98 26.51 -12.85
N ARG A 30 -26.41 25.25 -12.74
CA ARG A 30 -25.73 24.23 -11.92
C ARG A 30 -24.30 23.98 -12.39
N ILE A 31 -24.09 23.83 -13.69
CA ILE A 31 -22.75 23.64 -14.28
C ILE A 31 -21.85 24.86 -14.02
N LYS A 32 -22.39 26.07 -14.14
CA LYS A 32 -21.64 27.32 -13.85
C LYS A 32 -21.27 27.41 -12.36
N THR A 33 -22.20 27.07 -11.47
CA THR A 33 -22.00 27.09 -10.01
C THR A 33 -20.99 26.05 -9.55
N GLU A 34 -20.99 24.85 -10.14
CA GLU A 34 -19.99 23.82 -9.84
C GLU A 34 -18.59 24.20 -10.33
N LYS A 35 -18.48 24.90 -11.47
CA LYS A 35 -17.19 25.44 -11.96
C LYS A 35 -16.65 26.60 -11.10
N THR A 36 -17.52 27.36 -10.44
CA THR A 36 -17.13 28.46 -9.53
C THR A 36 -16.97 28.02 -8.08
N SER A 37 -17.39 26.80 -7.72
CA SER A 37 -16.95 26.08 -6.52
C SER A 37 -15.48 25.69 -6.68
N LYS A 38 -14.65 26.73 -6.76
CA LYS A 38 -13.20 26.75 -6.73
C LYS A 38 -12.72 25.66 -5.81
N GLU A 39 -11.96 24.74 -6.39
CA GLU A 39 -11.01 23.87 -5.72
C GLU A 39 -10.58 24.51 -4.40
N LYS A 40 -10.98 23.89 -3.30
CA LYS A 40 -10.68 24.35 -1.94
C LYS A 40 -9.16 24.45 -1.85
N LYS A 41 -8.61 25.65 -2.08
CA LYS A 41 -7.18 25.89 -2.13
C LYS A 41 -6.63 25.51 -0.74
N ILE A 42 -6.03 24.33 -0.65
CA ILE A 42 -5.32 23.81 0.54
C ILE A 42 -3.91 24.40 0.66
N ILE A 43 -3.41 25.02 -0.42
CA ILE A 43 -2.10 25.68 -0.51
C ILE A 43 -1.82 26.72 0.59
N PRO A 44 -2.76 27.59 1.03
CA PRO A 44 -2.48 28.54 2.11
C PRO A 44 -2.37 27.88 3.49
N MET A 45 -2.74 26.60 3.64
CA MET A 45 -2.81 25.92 4.94
C MET A 45 -1.51 25.17 5.31
N LEU A 46 -0.60 24.95 4.35
CA LEU A 46 0.71 24.30 4.58
C LEU A 46 1.80 25.29 5.04
N LYS A 47 1.55 26.60 4.91
CA LYS A 47 2.52 27.65 5.26
C LYS A 47 3.06 27.57 6.69
N PRO A 48 2.24 27.33 7.75
CA PRO A 48 2.79 27.19 9.10
C PRO A 48 3.50 25.85 9.34
N TYR A 49 3.08 24.77 8.67
CA TYR A 49 3.69 23.44 8.86
C TYR A 49 5.11 23.34 8.26
N LEU A 50 5.42 24.17 7.25
CA LEU A 50 6.74 24.20 6.63
C LEU A 50 7.85 24.59 7.64
N TRP A 51 7.55 25.50 8.57
CA TRP A 51 8.48 25.87 9.65
C TRP A 51 8.69 24.74 10.66
N MET A 52 7.63 23.99 10.96
CA MET A 52 7.70 22.83 11.85
C MET A 52 8.57 21.71 11.26
N ALA A 53 8.40 21.40 9.97
CA ALA A 53 9.26 20.42 9.28
C ALA A 53 10.73 20.85 9.27
N ALA A 54 11.02 22.13 8.98
CA ALA A 54 12.38 22.66 8.99
C ALA A 54 13.07 22.53 10.37
N SER A 55 12.31 22.68 11.47
CA SER A 55 12.83 22.51 12.83
C SER A 55 13.30 21.08 13.11
N ILE A 56 12.53 20.08 12.67
CA ILE A 56 12.88 18.66 12.83
C ILE A 56 14.15 18.33 12.03
N PHE A 57 14.23 18.78 10.77
CA PHE A 57 15.43 18.60 9.97
C PHE A 57 16.65 19.32 10.55
N GLY A 58 16.46 20.51 11.12
CA GLY A 58 17.50 21.24 11.83
C GLY A 58 18.07 20.45 13.01
N LEU A 59 17.21 19.88 13.86
CA LEU A 59 17.64 19.07 14.99
C LEU A 59 18.41 17.82 14.55
N VAL A 60 17.93 17.13 13.51
CA VAL A 60 18.62 15.96 12.92
C VAL A 60 19.97 16.35 12.32
N PHE A 61 20.06 17.49 11.63
CA PHE A 61 21.30 17.96 11.00
C PHE A 61 22.35 18.37 12.04
N ILE A 62 21.93 19.08 13.10
CA ILE A 62 22.78 19.44 14.23
C ILE A 62 23.26 18.18 14.95
N ALA A 63 22.37 17.23 15.25
CA ALA A 63 22.73 15.95 15.85
C ALA A 63 23.72 15.18 14.97
N LYS A 64 23.49 15.10 13.65
CA LYS A 64 24.40 14.47 12.68
C LYS A 64 25.79 15.11 12.69
N ILE A 65 25.87 16.44 12.74
CA ILE A 65 27.15 17.18 12.79
C ILE A 65 27.91 16.83 14.07
N ILE A 66 27.24 16.82 15.21
CA ILE A 66 27.86 16.52 16.51
C ILE A 66 28.30 15.05 16.58
N LEU A 67 27.43 14.11 16.16
CA LEU A 67 27.77 12.68 16.11
C LEU A 67 28.94 12.39 15.17
N THR A 68 29.02 13.09 14.03
CA THR A 68 30.09 12.86 13.04
C THR A 68 31.45 13.36 13.53
N ASN A 69 31.45 14.47 14.29
CA ASN A 69 32.67 15.12 14.77
C ASN A 69 33.18 14.57 16.13
N ALA A 70 32.29 14.08 17.00
CA ALA A 70 32.63 13.66 18.36
C ALA A 70 32.76 12.14 18.54
N VAL A 71 32.27 11.33 17.60
CA VAL A 71 32.36 9.86 17.69
C VAL A 71 33.61 9.39 16.92
N PRO A 72 34.58 8.73 17.58
CA PRO A 72 35.71 8.12 16.89
C PRO A 72 35.20 7.05 15.90
N SER A 73 35.88 6.90 14.77
CA SER A 73 35.47 6.07 13.63
C SER A 73 35.25 4.58 13.94
N GLU A 74 35.61 4.16 15.14
CA GLU A 74 35.53 2.78 15.65
C GLU A 74 34.12 2.38 16.08
N PHE A 75 33.23 3.36 16.34
CA PHE A 75 31.80 3.13 16.64
C PHE A 75 30.88 3.53 15.49
N ARG A 76 31.42 3.86 14.32
CA ARG A 76 30.61 4.07 13.11
C ARG A 76 30.16 2.70 12.63
N ASN A 77 28.86 2.41 12.73
CA ASN A 77 28.29 1.20 12.15
C ASN A 77 28.83 1.01 10.72
N PRO A 78 29.36 -0.17 10.36
CA PRO A 78 29.80 -0.42 9.01
C PRO A 78 28.63 -0.09 8.08
N LYS A 79 28.90 0.74 7.07
CA LYS A 79 27.95 1.03 5.99
C LYS A 79 27.43 -0.33 5.53
N ILE A 80 26.14 -0.59 5.72
CA ILE A 80 25.52 -1.77 5.11
C ILE A 80 25.69 -1.52 3.61
N SER A 81 26.71 -2.16 3.05
CA SER A 81 27.04 -2.01 1.63
C SER A 81 25.80 -2.48 0.87
N GLN A 82 25.21 -1.56 0.13
CA GLN A 82 24.46 -1.94 -1.06
C GLN A 82 25.48 -2.58 -2.02
N THR A 83 25.81 -3.83 -1.76
CA THR A 83 26.36 -4.70 -2.80
C THR A 83 25.14 -5.24 -3.49
N GLU A 84 24.87 -4.68 -4.66
CA GLU A 84 23.99 -5.24 -5.68
C GLU A 84 24.18 -6.76 -5.68
N VAL A 85 23.16 -7.47 -5.20
CA VAL A 85 23.10 -8.92 -5.30
C VAL A 85 22.96 -9.19 -6.80
N SER A 86 24.08 -9.52 -7.46
CA SER A 86 24.06 -10.17 -8.76
C SER A 86 23.41 -11.54 -8.54
N VAL A 87 22.08 -11.58 -8.68
CA VAL A 87 21.29 -12.80 -8.77
C VAL A 87 21.75 -13.54 -10.01
N LYS A 88 22.69 -14.46 -9.85
CA LYS A 88 22.84 -15.58 -10.77
C LYS A 88 22.67 -16.85 -9.95
N ASP A 89 21.56 -17.50 -10.26
CA ASP A 89 21.25 -18.90 -10.00
C ASP A 89 20.99 -19.26 -8.53
N THR A 90 19.74 -19.08 -8.08
CA THR A 90 18.96 -20.13 -7.41
C THR A 90 17.50 -19.68 -7.25
N PRO A 91 16.53 -20.59 -7.42
CA PRO A 91 15.15 -20.26 -7.76
C PRO A 91 14.37 -19.72 -6.57
N ASN A 92 13.53 -18.74 -6.91
CA ASN A 92 12.52 -18.09 -6.11
C ASN A 92 11.70 -19.09 -5.24
N VAL A 93 11.85 -19.02 -3.91
CA VAL A 93 10.76 -19.37 -2.98
C VAL A 93 10.64 -18.25 -1.96
N VAL A 94 10.06 -17.14 -2.40
CA VAL A 94 9.30 -16.28 -1.50
C VAL A 94 8.02 -17.02 -1.19
N SER A 95 7.81 -17.42 0.06
CA SER A 95 6.47 -17.68 0.60
C SER A 95 6.50 -17.63 2.13
N ASN A 96 6.22 -16.44 2.65
CA ASN A 96 5.53 -16.20 3.93
C ASN A 96 6.09 -16.88 5.19
N ALA A 97 7.08 -16.27 5.83
CA ALA A 97 7.21 -16.29 7.29
C ALA A 97 8.06 -15.09 7.74
N ASP A 98 7.64 -14.46 8.83
CA ASP A 98 8.21 -13.24 9.40
C ASP A 98 9.73 -13.19 9.35
N SER A 99 10.28 -12.07 8.86
CA SER A 99 11.72 -11.83 8.66
C SER A 99 12.58 -11.98 9.93
N ALA A 100 11.96 -12.12 11.10
CA ALA A 100 12.64 -12.47 12.33
C ALA A 100 12.96 -13.97 12.42
N ASN A 101 12.15 -14.85 11.84
CA ASN A 101 12.26 -16.31 11.96
C ASN A 101 13.29 -16.93 11.01
N SER A 102 13.63 -16.26 9.89
CA SER A 102 14.59 -16.78 8.91
C SER A 102 16.04 -16.73 9.39
N ILE A 103 16.34 -15.89 10.38
CA ILE A 103 17.68 -15.77 10.97
C ILE A 103 17.92 -16.94 11.95
N TRP A 104 16.95 -17.27 12.81
CA TRP A 104 17.05 -18.37 13.77
C TRP A 104 17.10 -19.76 13.10
N ILE A 105 16.32 -19.97 12.04
CA ILE A 105 16.30 -21.26 11.32
C ILE A 105 17.64 -21.50 10.59
N LYS A 106 18.29 -20.44 10.11
CA LYS A 106 19.56 -20.55 9.36
C LYS A 106 20.76 -20.87 10.27
N ASP A 107 20.81 -20.28 11.46
CA ASP A 107 21.84 -20.62 12.46
C ASP A 107 21.63 -22.03 13.01
N ALA A 108 20.38 -22.45 13.29
CA ALA A 108 20.07 -23.80 13.77
C ALA A 108 20.38 -24.91 12.74
N LEU A 109 20.22 -24.62 11.44
CA LEU A 109 20.64 -25.55 10.38
C LEU A 109 22.15 -25.57 10.12
N SER A 110 22.89 -24.56 10.58
CA SER A 110 24.35 -24.52 10.38
C SER A 110 25.12 -25.47 11.30
N ASP A 111 24.54 -25.79 12.47
CA ASP A 111 25.11 -26.72 13.44
C ASP A 111 24.84 -28.19 13.09
N THR A 112 23.90 -28.47 12.19
CA THR A 112 23.59 -29.84 11.74
C THR A 112 24.26 -30.09 10.38
N SER A 113 24.90 -31.25 10.20
CA SER A 113 25.56 -31.58 8.93
C SER A 113 24.53 -31.95 7.87
N SER A 114 24.79 -31.62 6.61
CA SER A 114 23.97 -32.05 5.48
C SER A 114 23.74 -33.57 5.47
N ASP A 115 24.74 -34.37 5.86
CA ASP A 115 24.64 -35.83 5.88
C ASP A 115 23.63 -36.32 6.93
N GLU A 116 23.53 -35.64 8.07
CA GLU A 116 22.58 -35.94 9.15
C GLU A 116 21.15 -35.57 8.73
N ILE A 117 20.98 -34.46 8.01
CA ILE A 117 19.69 -34.06 7.43
C ILE A 117 19.24 -35.12 6.42
N ILE A 118 20.14 -35.58 5.56
CA ILE A 118 19.82 -36.58 4.53
C ILE A 118 19.49 -37.93 5.17
N GLU A 119 20.21 -38.34 6.21
CA GLU A 119 19.90 -39.57 6.97
C GLU A 119 18.50 -39.49 7.59
N TYR A 120 18.19 -38.40 8.30
CA TYR A 120 16.88 -38.19 8.90
C TYR A 120 15.74 -38.15 7.86
N LEU A 121 15.97 -37.55 6.69
CA LEU A 121 14.98 -37.54 5.61
C LEU A 121 14.85 -38.89 4.89
N SER A 122 15.92 -39.69 4.86
CA SER A 122 15.87 -41.05 4.28
C SER A 122 15.10 -42.04 5.16
N ASP A 123 15.03 -41.78 6.47
CA ASP A 123 14.22 -42.56 7.41
C ASP A 123 12.72 -42.35 7.22
N TYR A 124 12.31 -41.25 6.59
CA TYR A 124 10.92 -40.99 6.22
C TYR A 124 10.73 -41.22 4.72
N ASP A 125 10.05 -42.30 4.35
CA ASP A 125 9.68 -42.60 2.96
C ASP A 125 8.55 -41.67 2.49
N ILE A 126 8.90 -40.43 2.15
CA ILE A 126 7.96 -39.44 1.64
C ILE A 126 7.82 -39.65 0.13
N ASP A 127 6.69 -40.22 -0.28
CA ASP A 127 6.37 -40.44 -1.68
C ASP A 127 6.45 -39.14 -2.49
N SER A 128 7.27 -39.13 -3.54
CA SER A 128 7.44 -37.98 -4.44
C SER A 128 6.13 -37.42 -5.00
N GLU A 129 5.10 -38.26 -5.15
CA GLU A 129 3.77 -37.85 -5.60
C GLU A 129 3.05 -36.93 -4.60
N THR A 130 3.30 -37.09 -3.29
CA THR A 130 2.72 -36.24 -2.24
C THR A 130 3.30 -34.83 -2.26
N LEU A 131 4.57 -34.68 -2.64
CA LEU A 131 5.23 -33.38 -2.78
C LEU A 131 4.73 -32.62 -4.02
N LEU A 132 4.40 -33.34 -5.10
CA LEU A 132 3.86 -32.75 -6.33
C LEU A 132 2.38 -32.37 -6.23
N ALA A 133 1.64 -32.94 -5.28
CA ALA A 133 0.22 -32.63 -5.08
C ALA A 133 -0.04 -31.27 -4.40
N ASN A 134 0.99 -30.69 -3.76
CA ASN A 134 0.86 -29.48 -2.94
C ASN A 134 1.70 -28.30 -3.46
N LEU A 135 2.11 -28.37 -4.74
CA LEU A 135 2.84 -27.35 -5.50
C LEU A 135 1.88 -26.72 -6.53
#